data_AF-A0A5C1AB73-F1
#
_entry.id   AF-A0A5C1AB73-F1
#
_cell.length_a   1.000
_cell.length_b   1.000
_cell.length_c   1.000
_cell.angle_alpha   90.00
_cell.angle_beta   90.00
_cell.angle_gamma   90.00
#
_symmetry.space_group_name_H-M   'P 1'
#
loop_
_entity.id
_entity.type
_entity.pdbx_description
1 polymer ?
#
loop_
_entity_poly.entity_id
_entity_poly.type
_entity_poly.pdbx_seq_one_letter_code
_entity_poly.pdbx_strand_id
1 'polypeptide(L)'
;MNPPLYQTVTAMIAPALFLTATASLIISTANRMGRIIDRIRKLVEVGNEIGQKPEDFDFADARLTHIGIQLDYLQIRNRRVMVAVTELYLAFGAFVGSSLTIAVDSFTGHYLAGVPTVFATAGVGLLFAASINLVFEARSALRTNHVEVEFYRELSARRREQAARQSPGADHLTA
;
A
#
# COMPACT_ATOMS: atom_id res chain seq x y z
N MET A 1 31.59 35.94 16.24
CA MET A 1 32.11 34.58 16.53
C MET A 1 31.54 33.68 15.45
N ASN A 2 32.34 33.20 14.50
CA ASN A 2 31.83 32.24 13.49
C ASN A 2 31.35 31.00 14.25
N PRO A 3 30.10 30.53 14.06
CA PRO A 3 29.71 29.24 14.60
C PRO A 3 30.72 28.21 14.08
N PRO A 4 31.32 27.38 14.95
CA PRO A 4 32.27 26.38 14.48
C PRO A 4 31.53 25.44 13.54
N LEU A 5 31.95 25.37 12.28
CA LEU A 5 31.40 24.54 11.20
C LEU A 5 30.90 23.16 11.66
N TYR A 6 31.63 22.57 12.61
CA TYR A 6 31.31 21.30 13.26
C TYR A 6 29.93 21.25 13.95
N GLN A 7 29.50 22.33 14.64
CA GLN A 7 28.19 22.38 15.30
C GLN A 7 27.05 22.36 14.29
N THR A 8 27.16 23.14 13.21
CA THR A 8 26.16 23.19 12.13
C THR A 8 26.02 21.82 11.47
N VAL A 9 27.15 21.18 11.11
CA VAL A 9 27.14 19.83 10.51
C VAL A 9 26.58 18.78 11.48
N THR A 10 26.91 18.87 12.78
CA THR A 10 26.39 17.96 13.80
C THR A 10 24.86 18.09 13.96
N ALA A 11 24.33 19.32 13.92
CA ALA A 11 22.89 19.56 13.97
C ALA A 11 22.14 18.98 12.75
N MET A 12 22.82 18.79 11.63
CA MET A 12 22.27 18.17 10.41
C MET A 12 22.24 16.63 10.47
N ILE A 13 22.88 15.99 11.44
CA ILE A 13 22.89 14.52 11.56
C ILE A 13 21.48 13.99 11.82
N ALA A 14 20.72 14.61 12.73
CA ALA A 14 19.36 14.19 13.06
C ALA A 14 18.42 14.21 11.83
N PRO A 15 18.25 15.32 11.09
CA PRO A 15 17.42 15.32 9.89
C PRO A 15 17.96 14.40 8.79
N ALA A 16 19.27 14.18 8.68
CA ALA A 16 19.84 13.21 7.73
C ALA A 16 19.44 11.76 8.02
N LEU A 17 19.39 11.36 9.31
CA LEU A 17 18.91 10.05 9.72
C LEU A 17 17.43 9.86 9.38
N PHE A 18 16.61 10.88 9.66
CA PHE A 18 15.18 10.84 9.31
C PHE A 18 14.94 10.80 7.80
N LEU A 19 15.74 11.51 6.99
CA LEU A 19 15.68 11.42 5.53
C LEU A 19 15.92 9.99 5.05
N THR A 20 16.95 9.32 5.59
CA THR A 20 17.29 7.94 5.22
C THR A 20 16.18 6.95 5.58
N ALA A 21 15.63 7.07 6.78
CA ALA A 21 14.50 6.25 7.21
C ALA A 21 13.25 6.49 6.35
N THR A 22 12.93 7.76 6.08
CA THR A 22 11.77 8.16 5.27
C THR A 22 11.93 7.69 3.83
N ALA A 23 13.11 7.82 3.23
CA ALA A 23 13.40 7.32 1.87
C ALA A 23 13.15 5.81 1.76
N SER A 24 13.59 5.04 2.76
CA SER A 24 13.37 3.59 2.80
C SER A 24 11.88 3.24 2.85
N LEU A 25 11.11 3.98 3.66
CA LEU A 25 9.66 3.82 3.73
C LEU A 25 8.95 4.22 2.43
N ILE A 26 9.39 5.30 1.78
CA ILE A 26 8.85 5.74 0.48
C ILE A 26 9.02 4.63 -0.56
N ILE A 27 10.23 4.10 -0.70
CA ILE A 27 10.53 3.03 -1.68
C ILE A 27 9.68 1.80 -1.39
N SER A 28 9.61 1.36 -0.12
CA SER A 28 8.78 0.22 0.28
C SER A 28 7.29 0.43 -0.02
N THR A 29 6.79 1.63 0.24
CA THR A 29 5.38 2.00 0.03
C THR A 29 5.05 2.15 -1.46
N ALA A 30 5.93 2.76 -2.25
CA ALA A 30 5.79 2.86 -3.70
C ALA A 30 5.77 1.48 -4.36
N ASN A 31 6.64 0.57 -3.92
CA ASN A 31 6.62 -0.83 -4.39
C ASN A 31 5.32 -1.55 -3.99
N ARG A 32 4.77 -1.27 -2.79
CA ARG A 32 3.47 -1.81 -2.38
C ARG A 32 2.32 -1.28 -3.25
N MET A 33 2.34 0.02 -3.55
CA MET A 33 1.37 0.66 -4.43
C MET A 33 1.40 0.05 -5.84
N GLY A 34 2.58 -0.13 -6.42
CA GLY A 34 2.75 -0.78 -7.73
C GLY A 34 2.09 -2.15 -7.77
N ARG A 35 2.33 -2.99 -6.76
CA ARG A 35 1.69 -4.32 -6.67
C ARG A 35 0.16 -4.26 -6.57
N ILE A 36 -0.41 -3.25 -5.92
CA ILE A 36 -1.87 -3.07 -5.85
C ILE A 36 -2.41 -2.71 -7.24
N ILE A 37 -1.76 -1.78 -7.94
CA ILE A 37 -2.13 -1.37 -9.30
C ILE A 37 -2.03 -2.55 -10.27
N ASP A 38 -0.95 -3.33 -10.19
CA ASP A 38 -0.78 -4.51 -11.04
C ASP A 38 -1.85 -5.58 -10.76
N ARG A 39 -2.24 -5.77 -9.48
CA ARG A 39 -3.35 -6.65 -9.13
C ARG A 39 -4.69 -6.15 -9.67
N ILE A 40 -4.96 -4.85 -9.63
CA ILE A 40 -6.16 -4.24 -10.22
C ILE A 40 -6.19 -4.52 -11.72
N ARG A 41 -5.09 -4.25 -12.44
CA ARG A 41 -4.97 -4.49 -13.88
C ARG A 41 -5.27 -5.95 -14.24
N LYS A 42 -4.67 -6.89 -13.50
CA LYS A 42 -4.90 -8.32 -13.69
C LYS A 42 -6.36 -8.71 -13.47
N LEU A 43 -7.03 -8.19 -12.44
CA LEU A 43 -8.43 -8.48 -12.18
C LEU A 43 -9.36 -7.92 -13.25
N VAL A 44 -9.07 -6.73 -13.76
CA VAL A 44 -9.81 -6.14 -14.88
C VAL A 44 -9.65 -6.98 -16.15
N GLU A 45 -8.43 -7.42 -16.45
CA GLU A 45 -8.15 -8.31 -17.59
C GLU A 45 -8.95 -9.61 -17.51
N VAL A 46 -8.89 -10.30 -16.37
CA VAL A 46 -9.66 -11.53 -16.13
C VAL A 46 -11.16 -11.28 -16.18
N GLY A 47 -11.65 -10.17 -15.63
CA GLY A 47 -13.06 -9.80 -15.69
C GLY A 47 -13.54 -9.57 -17.13
N ASN A 48 -12.72 -8.92 -17.95
CA ASN A 48 -13.02 -8.71 -19.37
C ASN A 48 -13.03 -10.04 -20.14
N GLU A 49 -12.09 -10.95 -19.85
CA GLU A 49 -12.03 -12.28 -20.47
C GLU A 49 -13.30 -13.10 -20.17
N ILE A 50 -13.72 -13.15 -18.90
CA ILE A 50 -14.95 -13.84 -18.48
C ILE A 50 -16.18 -13.20 -19.14
N GLY A 51 -16.22 -11.86 -19.24
CA GLY A 51 -17.33 -11.16 -19.87
C GLY A 51 -17.43 -11.39 -21.38
N GLN A 52 -16.32 -11.65 -22.07
CA GLN A 52 -16.29 -11.92 -23.51
C GLN A 52 -16.60 -13.38 -23.85
N LYS A 53 -16.19 -14.33 -23.00
CA LYS A 53 -16.35 -15.77 -23.23
C LYS A 53 -16.90 -16.48 -21.98
N PRO A 54 -18.12 -16.16 -21.53
CA PRO A 54 -18.66 -16.71 -20.29
C PRO A 54 -18.76 -18.25 -20.31
N GLU A 55 -18.94 -18.86 -21.48
CA GLU A 55 -18.99 -20.30 -21.69
C GLU A 55 -17.70 -21.05 -21.33
N ASP A 56 -16.55 -20.39 -21.38
CA ASP A 56 -15.24 -20.97 -21.05
C ASP A 56 -15.02 -21.05 -19.53
N PHE A 57 -15.88 -20.42 -18.72
CA PHE A 57 -15.71 -20.29 -17.28
C PHE A 57 -16.86 -20.91 -16.49
N ASP A 58 -16.51 -21.73 -15.51
CA ASP A 58 -17.47 -22.23 -14.54
C ASP A 58 -17.96 -21.10 -13.63
N PHE A 59 -19.28 -20.99 -13.49
CA PHE A 59 -19.93 -19.98 -12.64
C PHE A 59 -19.49 -18.54 -12.98
N ALA A 60 -19.46 -18.18 -14.27
CA ALA A 60 -19.01 -16.88 -14.78
C ALA A 60 -19.59 -15.68 -14.00
N ASP A 61 -20.90 -15.65 -13.77
CA ASP A 61 -21.57 -14.56 -13.03
C ASP A 61 -21.07 -14.41 -11.58
N ALA A 62 -20.84 -15.53 -10.90
CA ALA A 62 -20.31 -15.54 -9.54
C ALA A 62 -18.87 -15.02 -9.50
N ARG A 63 -18.05 -15.36 -10.52
CA ARG A 63 -16.68 -14.86 -10.67
C ARG A 63 -16.65 -13.36 -10.96
N LEU A 64 -17.49 -12.87 -11.87
CA LEU A 64 -17.59 -11.43 -12.17
C LEU A 64 -18.01 -10.63 -10.94
N THR A 65 -19.02 -11.12 -10.19
CA THR A 65 -19.45 -10.50 -8.93
C THR A 65 -18.31 -10.44 -7.93
N HIS A 66 -17.56 -11.53 -7.77
CA HIS A 66 -16.43 -11.58 -6.85
C HIS A 66 -15.27 -10.66 -7.27
N ILE A 67 -14.97 -10.57 -8.57
CA ILE A 67 -13.97 -9.64 -9.11
C ILE A 67 -14.37 -8.20 -8.81
N GLY A 68 -15.63 -7.82 -9.00
CA GLY A 68 -16.14 -6.49 -8.65
C GLY A 68 -15.88 -6.14 -7.18
N ILE A 69 -16.23 -7.06 -6.27
CA ILE A 69 -15.97 -6.91 -4.83
C ILE A 69 -14.46 -6.73 -4.55
N GLN A 70 -13.59 -7.52 -5.17
CA GLN A 70 -12.14 -7.39 -4.99
C GLN A 70 -11.62 -6.03 -5.48
N LEU A 71 -12.12 -5.53 -6.61
CA LEU A 71 -11.72 -4.24 -7.16
C LEU A 71 -12.08 -3.09 -6.20
N ASP A 72 -13.27 -3.09 -5.62
CA ASP A 72 -13.69 -2.08 -4.64
C ASP A 72 -12.76 -2.05 -3.42
N TYR A 73 -12.41 -3.22 -2.89
CA TYR A 73 -11.45 -3.32 -1.78
C TYR A 73 -10.05 -2.82 -2.16
N LEU A 74 -9.57 -3.16 -3.35
CA LEU A 74 -8.24 -2.72 -3.82
C LEU A 74 -8.20 -1.21 -4.06
N GLN A 75 -9.29 -0.58 -4.51
CA GLN A 75 -9.38 0.87 -4.66
C GLN A 75 -9.27 1.60 -3.31
N ILE A 76 -10.00 1.13 -2.29
CA ILE A 76 -9.93 1.69 -0.93
C ILE A 76 -8.50 1.60 -0.37
N ARG A 77 -7.86 0.44 -0.57
CA ARG A 77 -6.48 0.19 -0.15
C ARG A 77 -5.48 1.08 -0.90
N ASN A 78 -5.63 1.21 -2.21
CA ASN A 78 -4.79 2.08 -3.04
C ASN A 78 -4.85 3.53 -2.55
N ARG A 79 -6.03 4.02 -2.20
CA ARG A 79 -6.20 5.38 -1.65
C ARG A 79 -5.42 5.58 -0.34
N ARG A 80 -5.45 4.61 0.57
CA ARG A 80 -4.71 4.68 1.84
C ARG A 80 -3.20 4.67 1.62
N VAL A 81 -2.71 3.84 0.71
CA VAL A 81 -1.29 3.80 0.34
C VAL A 81 -0.84 5.11 -0.28
N MET A 82 -1.65 5.72 -1.15
CA MET A 82 -1.37 7.03 -1.73
C MET A 82 -1.25 8.11 -0.65
N VAL A 83 -2.19 8.15 0.31
CA VAL A 83 -2.13 9.09 1.43
C VAL A 83 -0.82 8.92 2.22
N ALA A 84 -0.46 7.68 2.57
CA ALA A 84 0.78 7.41 3.28
C ALA A 84 2.02 7.85 2.49
N VAL A 85 2.07 7.58 1.18
CA VAL A 85 3.21 8.01 0.34
C VAL A 85 3.30 9.53 0.27
N THR A 86 2.18 10.23 0.17
CA THR A 86 2.14 11.70 0.20
C THR A 86 2.65 12.25 1.53
N GLU A 87 2.20 11.71 2.66
CA GLU A 87 2.68 12.10 3.99
C GLU A 87 4.19 11.87 4.13
N LEU A 88 4.72 10.76 3.60
CA LEU A 88 6.17 10.50 3.59
C LEU A 88 6.95 11.51 2.73
N TYR A 89 6.45 11.88 1.56
CA TYR A 89 7.08 12.91 0.73
C TYR A 89 7.05 14.30 1.39
N LEU A 90 5.96 14.64 2.07
CA LEU A 90 5.87 15.88 2.85
C LEU A 90 6.85 15.85 4.03
N ALA A 91 6.97 14.72 4.74
CA ALA A 91 7.95 14.54 5.82
C ALA A 91 9.38 14.68 5.30
N PHE A 92 9.70 14.04 4.17
CA PHE A 92 10.99 14.13 3.51
C PHE A 92 11.33 15.60 3.18
N GLY A 93 10.39 16.32 2.55
CA GLY A 93 10.55 17.74 2.25
C GLY A 93 10.76 18.59 3.50
N ALA A 94 10.05 18.30 4.59
CA ALA A 94 10.23 19.01 5.86
C ALA A 94 11.63 18.77 6.46
N PHE A 95 12.17 17.54 6.41
CA PHE A 95 13.54 17.26 6.87
C PHE A 95 14.61 17.92 5.99
N VAL A 96 14.42 17.95 4.66
CA VAL A 96 15.28 18.74 3.76
C VAL A 96 15.21 20.23 4.13
N GLY A 97 14.01 20.76 4.35
CA GLY A 97 13.78 22.15 4.76
C GLY A 97 14.45 22.50 6.10
N SER A 98 14.37 21.60 7.08
CA SER A 98 15.08 21.72 8.36
C SER A 98 16.59 21.81 8.14
N SER A 99 17.18 20.89 7.36
CA SER A 99 18.62 20.90 7.06
C SER A 99 19.06 22.17 6.32
N LEU A 100 18.27 22.62 5.33
CA LEU A 100 18.57 23.83 4.57
C LEU A 100 18.51 25.07 5.47
N THR A 101 17.53 25.13 6.36
CA THR A 101 17.37 26.25 7.30
C THR A 101 18.49 26.27 8.33
N ILE A 102 18.96 25.12 8.83
CA ILE A 102 20.15 25.03 9.70
C ILE A 102 21.38 25.63 9.00
N ALA A 103 21.58 25.29 7.72
CA ALA A 103 22.68 25.83 6.94
C ALA A 103 22.57 27.35 6.76
N VAL A 104 21.39 27.85 6.36
CA VAL A 104 21.15 29.29 6.16
C VAL A 104 21.28 30.07 7.48
N ASP A 105 20.70 29.57 8.58
CA ASP A 105 20.74 30.21 9.89
C ASP A 105 22.19 30.40 10.39
N SER A 106 23.06 29.44 10.08
CA SER A 106 24.50 29.50 10.35
C SER A 106 25.22 30.61 9.58
N PHE A 107 24.70 31.04 8.42
CA PHE A 107 25.27 32.16 7.65
C PHE A 107 24.65 33.51 8.03
N THR A 108 23.41 33.55 8.50
CA THR A 108 22.68 34.79 8.83
C THR A 108 22.78 35.23 10.29
N GLY A 109 23.56 34.51 11.11
CA GLY A 109 23.79 34.90 12.52
C GLY A 109 22.61 34.62 13.45
N HIS A 110 21.90 33.49 13.27
CA HIS A 110 20.84 33.01 14.16
C HIS A 110 19.51 33.80 14.18
N TYR A 111 19.20 34.56 13.13
CA TYR A 111 17.93 35.29 13.03
C TYR A 111 16.71 34.37 12.82
N LEU A 112 16.91 33.13 12.35
CA LEU A 112 15.84 32.16 12.06
C LEU A 112 15.60 31.20 13.23
N ALA A 113 15.88 31.64 14.46
CA ALA A 113 15.72 30.84 15.67
C ALA A 113 14.33 30.19 15.72
N GLY A 114 14.30 28.85 15.67
CA GLY A 114 13.09 28.04 15.74
C GLY A 114 12.52 27.54 14.41
N VAL A 115 12.87 28.12 13.26
CA VAL A 115 12.39 27.65 11.95
C VAL A 115 12.84 26.21 11.65
N PRO A 116 14.11 25.81 11.89
CA PRO A 116 14.52 24.42 11.77
C PRO A 116 13.71 23.46 12.64
N THR A 117 13.40 23.88 13.87
CA THR A 117 12.63 23.08 14.83
C THR A 117 11.21 22.85 14.33
N VAL A 118 10.55 23.87 13.78
CA VAL A 118 9.20 23.73 13.20
C VAL A 118 9.21 22.72 12.05
N PHE A 119 10.16 22.82 11.12
CA PHE A 119 10.30 21.86 10.03
C PHE A 119 10.57 20.44 10.54
N ALA A 120 11.49 20.27 11.50
CA ALA A 120 11.81 18.98 12.08
C ALA A 120 10.59 18.35 12.77
N THR A 121 9.89 19.11 13.62
CA THR A 121 8.70 18.63 14.33
C THR A 121 7.55 18.29 13.38
N ALA A 122 7.31 19.13 12.36
CA ALA A 122 6.31 18.85 11.33
C ALA A 122 6.67 17.57 10.55
N GLY A 123 7.94 17.40 10.17
CA GLY A 123 8.43 16.21 9.47
C GLY A 123 8.23 14.93 10.28
N VAL A 124 8.57 14.94 11.58
CA VAL A 124 8.33 13.80 12.48
C VAL A 124 6.83 13.51 12.62
N GLY A 125 5.99 14.53 12.74
CA GLY A 125 4.54 14.37 12.82
C GLY A 125 3.95 13.71 11.57
N LEU A 126 4.36 14.14 10.38
CA LEU A 126 3.95 13.56 9.10
C LEU A 126 4.45 12.12 8.95
N LEU A 127 5.70 11.84 9.32
CA LEU A 127 6.28 10.50 9.31
C LEU A 127 5.51 9.54 10.24
N PHE A 128 5.10 10.04 11.42
CA PHE A 128 4.29 9.27 12.36
C PHE A 128 2.89 8.97 11.81
N ALA A 129 2.21 9.97 11.24
CA ALA A 129 0.92 9.79 10.56
C ALA A 129 1.01 8.75 9.42
N ALA A 130 2.04 8.85 8.58
CA ALA A 130 2.31 7.89 7.51
C ALA A 130 2.50 6.47 8.05
N SER A 131 3.26 6.34 9.13
CA SER A 131 3.51 5.03 9.76
C SER A 131 2.21 4.39 10.26
N ILE A 132 1.29 5.17 10.84
CA ILE A 132 -0.03 4.70 11.25
C ILE A 132 -0.84 4.21 10.04
N ASN A 133 -0.89 5.01 8.96
CA ASN A 133 -1.58 4.63 7.72
C ASN A 133 -1.02 3.33 7.13
N LEU A 134 0.30 3.15 7.14
CA LEU A 134 0.96 1.94 6.66
C LEU A 134 0.64 0.70 7.50
N VAL A 135 0.49 0.85 8.82
CA VAL A 135 0.06 -0.23 9.73
C VAL A 135 -1.37 -0.65 9.41
N PHE A 136 -2.29 0.31 9.23
CA PHE A 136 -3.67 -0.01 8.88
C PHE A 136 -3.78 -0.68 7.51
N GLU A 137 -2.98 -0.26 6.54
CA GLU A 137 -2.91 -0.93 5.25
C GLU A 137 -2.38 -2.36 5.36
N ALA A 138 -1.31 -2.57 6.14
CA ALA A 138 -0.74 -3.91 6.34
C ALA A 138 -1.76 -4.87 6.97
N ARG A 139 -2.54 -4.40 7.95
CA ARG A 139 -3.64 -5.17 8.55
C ARG A 139 -4.77 -5.46 7.56
N SER A 140 -5.11 -4.50 6.71
CA SER A 140 -6.17 -4.65 5.69
C SER A 140 -5.80 -5.68 4.62
N ALA A 141 -4.51 -5.76 4.26
CA ALA A 141 -3.99 -6.75 3.31
C ALA A 141 -4.19 -8.19 3.80
N LEU A 142 -3.97 -8.45 5.10
CA LEU A 142 -4.17 -9.79 5.70
C LEU A 142 -5.63 -10.24 5.66
N ARG A 143 -6.57 -9.31 5.85
CA ARG A 143 -8.01 -9.61 5.80
C ARG A 143 -8.50 -9.94 4.39
N THR A 144 -7.94 -9.27 3.37
CA THR A 144 -8.34 -9.49 1.97
C THR A 144 -7.96 -10.89 1.48
N ASN A 145 -6.85 -11.44 1.96
CA ASN A 145 -6.40 -12.79 1.59
C ASN A 145 -7.40 -13.88 2.04
N HIS A 146 -8.02 -13.70 3.21
CA HIS A 146 -9.04 -14.65 3.69
C HIS A 146 -10.24 -14.75 2.75
N VAL A 147 -10.69 -13.63 2.19
CA VAL A 147 -11.84 -13.58 1.26
C VAL A 147 -11.55 -14.32 -0.05
N GLU A 148 -10.32 -14.23 -0.56
CA GLU A 148 -9.92 -14.96 -1.78
C GLU A 148 -9.87 -16.48 -1.54
N VAL A 149 -9.39 -16.90 -0.37
CA VAL A 149 -9.37 -18.32 0.03
C VAL A 149 -10.77 -18.87 0.23
N GLU A 150 -11.68 -18.11 0.85
CA GLU A 150 -13.08 -18.51 1.04
C GLU A 150 -13.79 -18.69 -0.30
N PHE A 151 -13.65 -17.74 -1.23
CA PHE A 151 -14.26 -17.86 -2.56
C PHE A 151 -13.71 -19.05 -3.35
N TYR A 152 -12.40 -19.33 -3.26
CA TYR A 152 -11.81 -20.51 -3.86
C TYR A 152 -12.40 -21.81 -3.27
N ARG A 153 -12.58 -21.87 -1.95
CA ARG A 153 -13.20 -23.02 -1.27
C ARG A 153 -14.67 -23.20 -1.67
N GLU A 154 -15.41 -22.10 -1.79
CA GLU A 154 -16.81 -22.11 -2.22
C GLU A 154 -16.96 -22.67 -3.64
N LEU A 155 -16.20 -22.16 -4.60
CA LEU A 155 -16.15 -22.68 -5.98
C LEU A 155 -15.77 -24.16 -6.01
N SER A 156 -14.76 -24.55 -5.23
CA SER A 156 -14.31 -25.95 -5.15
C SER A 156 -15.36 -26.88 -4.55
N ALA A 157 -16.18 -26.40 -3.61
CA ALA A 157 -17.32 -27.15 -3.08
C ALA A 157 -18.41 -27.34 -4.14
N ARG A 158 -18.81 -26.25 -4.83
CA ARG A 158 -19.83 -26.30 -5.89
C ARG A 158 -19.46 -27.25 -7.03
N ARG A 159 -18.18 -27.28 -7.44
CA ARG A 159 -17.66 -28.24 -8.44
C ARG A 159 -17.80 -29.69 -7.98
N ARG A 160 -17.45 -29.98 -6.72
CA ARG A 160 -17.58 -31.33 -6.15
C ARG A 160 -19.04 -31.78 -6.09
N GLU A 161 -19.96 -30.89 -5.73
CA GLU A 161 -21.40 -31.18 -5.73
C GLU A 161 -21.95 -31.45 -7.14
N GLN A 162 -21.53 -30.68 -8.15
CA GLN A 162 -21.91 -30.93 -9.54
C GLN A 162 -21.37 -32.27 -10.05
N ALA A 163 -20.11 -32.61 -9.76
CA ALA A 163 -19.53 -33.90 -10.11
C ALA A 163 -20.28 -35.07 -9.44
N ALA A 164 -20.65 -34.93 -8.16
CA ALA A 164 -21.44 -35.94 -7.46
C ALA A 164 -22.86 -36.11 -8.03
N ARG A 165 -23.50 -35.02 -8.48
CA ARG A 165 -24.82 -35.05 -9.14
C ARG A 165 -24.79 -35.64 -10.56
N GLN A 166 -23.63 -35.63 -11.22
CA GLN A 166 -23.46 -36.17 -12.57
C GLN A 166 -23.11 -37.68 -12.59
N SER A 167 -22.81 -38.29 -11.43
CA SER A 167 -22.55 -39.74 -11.30
C SER A 167 -23.69 -40.64 -10.72
N PRO A 168 -25.02 -40.49 -10.99
CA PRO A 168 -26.03 -41.37 -10.37
C PRO A 168 -26.33 -42.70 -11.10
N GLY A 169 -25.60 -43.13 -12.14
CA GLY A 169 -26.09 -44.23 -12.99
C GLY A 169 -25.03 -45.15 -13.61
N ALA A 170 -24.36 -45.96 -12.79
CA ALA A 170 -23.57 -47.10 -13.28
C ALA A 170 -23.96 -48.46 -12.64
N ASP A 171 -25.04 -48.52 -11.85
CA ASP A 171 -25.40 -49.72 -11.05
C ASP A 171 -26.73 -50.41 -11.44
N HIS A 172 -27.25 -50.16 -12.64
CA HIS A 172 -28.47 -50.83 -13.13
C HIS A 172 -28.29 -51.49 -14.49
N LEU A 173 -27.33 -52.40 -14.66
CA LEU A 173 -27.26 -53.28 -15.84
C LEU A 173 -26.72 -54.70 -15.56
N THR A 174 -26.77 -55.18 -14.32
CA THR A 174 -26.54 -56.60 -14.01
C THR A 174 -27.63 -57.15 -13.10
N ALA A 175 -28.75 -57.56 -13.69
CA ALA A 175 -29.66 -58.59 -13.18
C ALA A 175 -30.50 -59.12 -14.33
#